data_AF-A0A0F9P6J9-F1
#
_entry.id   AF-A0A0F9P6J9-F1
#
_cell.length_a   1.000
_cell.length_b   1.000
_cell.length_c   1.000
_cell.angle_alpha   90.00
_cell.angle_beta   90.00
_cell.angle_gamma   90.00
#
_symmetry.space_group_name_H-M   'P 1'
#
loop_
_entity.id
_entity.type
_entity.pdbx_description
1 polymer ?
#
loop_
_entity_poly.entity_id
_entity_poly.type
_entity_poly.pdbx_seq_one_letter_code
_entity_poly.pdbx_strand_id
1 'polypeptide(L)'
;MKTKIYVTAILLLGVMGLGNAQAQNQECMTNLSIYVEHAKVKNYEAAYTPWKMVYETCPDINKANFIYGERILKDKIEKSSGADKDGYIKDLVALYDNSSKYYPKKYTPAVVGIDKALLMYENKMGSDTEIYDMLQKAFDEDPGNFKNPRALYLY
;
A
#
# COMPACT_ATOMS: atom_id res chain seq x y z
N MET A 1 -12.02 -57.08 -5.75
CA MET A 1 -12.93 -55.92 -5.86
C MET A 1 -12.87 -54.92 -4.70
N LYS A 2 -12.17 -55.19 -3.58
CA LYS A 2 -12.11 -54.27 -2.42
C LYS A 2 -11.07 -53.14 -2.56
N THR A 3 -9.99 -53.35 -3.32
CA THR A 3 -8.90 -52.37 -3.52
C THR A 3 -9.30 -51.17 -4.36
N LYS A 4 -10.29 -51.32 -5.27
CA LYS A 4 -10.78 -50.22 -6.12
C LYS A 4 -11.66 -49.21 -5.36
N ILE A 5 -12.22 -49.59 -4.21
CA ILE A 5 -13.09 -48.72 -3.41
C ILE A 5 -12.27 -47.74 -2.56
N TYR A 6 -11.09 -48.16 -2.08
CA TYR A 6 -10.21 -47.30 -1.27
C TYR A 6 -9.56 -46.17 -2.09
N VAL A 7 -9.26 -46.40 -3.36
CA VAL A 7 -8.66 -45.38 -4.24
C VAL A 7 -9.67 -44.26 -4.55
N THR A 8 -10.96 -44.58 -4.66
CA THR A 8 -12.03 -43.59 -4.88
C THR A 8 -12.30 -42.72 -3.64
N ALA A 9 -12.10 -43.28 -2.43
CA ALA A 9 -12.31 -42.54 -1.18
C ALA A 9 -11.21 -41.50 -0.90
N ILE A 10 -9.98 -41.74 -1.36
CA ILE A 10 -8.84 -40.80 -1.18
C ILE A 10 -8.95 -39.60 -2.16
N LEU A 11 -9.56 -39.79 -3.32
CA LEU A 11 -9.83 -38.72 -4.30
C LEU A 11 -10.89 -37.71 -3.83
N LEU A 12 -11.80 -38.10 -2.93
CA LEU A 12 -12.85 -37.23 -2.39
C LEU A 12 -12.39 -36.34 -1.22
N LEU A 13 -11.27 -36.67 -0.58
CA LEU A 13 -10.67 -35.85 0.49
C LEU A 13 -9.73 -34.74 -0.03
N GLY A 14 -9.34 -34.78 -1.30
CA GLY A 14 -8.44 -33.80 -1.92
C GLY A 14 -9.08 -32.48 -2.35
N VAL A 15 -10.42 -32.34 -2.27
CA VAL A 15 -11.15 -31.18 -2.81
C VAL A 15 -11.41 -30.09 -1.76
N MET A 16 -11.12 -30.33 -0.47
CA MET A 16 -11.37 -29.35 0.60
C MET A 16 -10.34 -28.20 0.65
N GLY A 17 -9.35 -28.17 -0.25
CA GLY A 17 -8.32 -27.12 -0.30
C GLY A 17 -8.66 -25.87 -1.11
N LEU A 18 -9.78 -25.83 -1.83
CA LEU A 18 -10.11 -24.75 -2.78
C LEU A 18 -11.01 -23.63 -2.21
N GLY A 19 -11.42 -23.71 -0.94
CA GLY A 19 -12.36 -22.75 -0.34
C GLY A 19 -11.77 -21.39 0.06
N ASN A 20 -10.44 -21.29 0.22
CA ASN A 20 -9.83 -20.09 0.81
C ASN A 20 -9.72 -18.91 -0.16
N ALA A 21 -9.45 -19.16 -1.45
CA ALA A 21 -9.25 -18.08 -2.42
C ALA A 21 -10.55 -17.31 -2.73
N GLN A 22 -11.69 -18.01 -2.76
CA GLN A 22 -12.99 -17.38 -3.00
C GLN A 22 -13.47 -16.56 -1.79
N ALA A 23 -13.24 -17.06 -0.57
CA ALA A 23 -13.60 -16.35 0.65
C ALA A 23 -12.73 -15.09 0.88
N GLN A 24 -11.41 -15.20 0.67
CA GLN A 24 -10.47 -14.06 0.79
C GLN A 24 -10.84 -12.91 -0.16
N ASN A 25 -11.24 -13.23 -1.40
CA ASN A 25 -11.67 -12.22 -2.36
C ASN A 25 -12.96 -11.50 -1.92
N GLN A 26 -13.93 -12.23 -1.36
CA GLN A 26 -15.19 -11.64 -0.89
C GLN A 26 -14.98 -10.68 0.30
N GLU A 27 -14.11 -11.06 1.25
CA GLU A 27 -13.78 -10.21 2.39
C GLU A 27 -13.05 -8.93 1.96
N CYS A 28 -12.10 -9.06 1.03
CA CYS A 28 -11.39 -7.92 0.46
C CYS A 28 -12.33 -6.95 -0.28
N MET A 29 -13.26 -7.45 -1.09
CA MET A 29 -14.25 -6.61 -1.78
C MET A 29 -15.21 -5.91 -0.82
N THR A 30 -15.58 -6.58 0.28
CA THR A 30 -16.47 -6.01 1.30
C THR A 30 -15.77 -4.88 2.05
N ASN A 31 -14.56 -5.12 2.55
CA ASN A 31 -13.79 -4.10 3.26
C ASN A 31 -13.33 -2.97 2.34
N LEU A 32 -13.04 -3.26 1.06
CA LEU A 32 -12.79 -2.25 0.04
C LEU A 32 -13.94 -1.25 -0.05
N SER A 33 -15.17 -1.75 -0.13
CA SER A 33 -16.36 -0.91 -0.18
C SER A 33 -16.49 -0.07 1.10
N ILE A 34 -16.31 -0.68 2.27
CA ILE A 34 -16.42 -0.02 3.57
C ILE A 34 -15.40 1.12 3.72
N TYR A 35 -14.10 0.83 3.53
CA TYR A 35 -13.09 1.84 3.78
C TYR A 35 -13.18 2.98 2.76
N VAL A 36 -13.55 2.70 1.50
CA VAL A 36 -13.69 3.73 0.47
C VAL A 36 -14.80 4.71 0.83
N GLU A 37 -15.96 4.22 1.30
CA GLU A 37 -17.06 5.10 1.72
C GLU A 37 -16.67 5.97 2.92
N HIS A 38 -16.00 5.39 3.92
CA HIS A 38 -15.48 6.17 5.05
C HIS A 38 -14.42 7.19 4.63
N ALA A 39 -13.46 6.80 3.77
CA ALA A 39 -12.38 7.66 3.33
C ALA A 39 -12.86 8.80 2.40
N LYS A 40 -13.91 8.58 1.59
CA LYS A 40 -14.55 9.62 0.78
C LYS A 40 -15.10 10.78 1.64
N VAL A 41 -15.66 10.47 2.80
CA VAL A 41 -16.16 11.46 3.76
C VAL A 41 -15.10 11.85 4.80
N LYS A 42 -13.82 11.52 4.56
CA LYS A 42 -12.66 11.81 5.42
C LYS A 42 -12.76 11.21 6.83
N ASN A 43 -13.59 10.19 7.05
CA ASN A 43 -13.59 9.42 8.28
C ASN A 43 -12.47 8.37 8.23
N TYR A 44 -11.23 8.84 8.31
CA TYR A 44 -10.04 8.00 8.19
C TYR A 44 -9.82 7.09 9.40
N GLU A 45 -10.36 7.47 10.56
CA GLU A 45 -10.38 6.63 11.75
C GLU A 45 -11.15 5.33 11.50
N ALA A 46 -12.39 5.45 11.00
CA ALA A 46 -13.21 4.29 10.63
C ALA A 46 -12.67 3.55 9.39
N ALA A 47 -11.99 4.25 8.48
CA ALA A 47 -11.42 3.63 7.29
C ALA A 47 -10.16 2.80 7.58
N TYR A 48 -9.39 3.10 8.63
CA TYR A 48 -8.05 2.54 8.83
C TYR A 48 -8.02 1.01 8.93
N THR A 49 -8.82 0.42 9.82
CA THR A 49 -8.86 -1.03 10.02
C THR A 49 -9.29 -1.81 8.77
N PRO A 50 -10.44 -1.49 8.11
CA PRO A 50 -10.83 -2.19 6.90
C PRO A 50 -9.85 -1.94 5.74
N TRP A 51 -9.24 -0.75 5.64
CA TRP A 51 -8.20 -0.48 4.66
C TRP A 51 -6.96 -1.35 4.89
N LYS A 52 -6.45 -1.43 6.12
CA LYS A 52 -5.23 -2.17 6.44
C LYS A 52 -5.39 -3.67 6.12
N MET A 53 -6.55 -4.24 6.42
CA MET A 53 -6.86 -5.62 6.04
C MET A 53 -6.76 -5.83 4.52
N VAL A 54 -7.41 -4.98 3.72
CA VAL A 54 -7.37 -5.11 2.25
C VAL A 54 -5.96 -4.88 1.72
N TYR A 55 -5.23 -3.92 2.26
CA TYR A 55 -3.85 -3.61 1.87
C TYR A 55 -2.89 -4.78 2.14
N GLU A 56 -3.03 -5.46 3.27
CA GLU A 56 -2.17 -6.59 3.65
C GLU A 56 -2.57 -7.90 2.94
N THR A 57 -3.87 -8.07 2.66
CA THR A 57 -4.43 -9.35 2.19
C THR A 57 -4.61 -9.41 0.67
N CYS A 58 -5.00 -8.29 0.05
CA CYS A 58 -5.29 -8.19 -1.39
C CYS A 58 -4.80 -6.84 -1.96
N PRO A 59 -3.50 -6.52 -1.88
CA PRO A 59 -2.96 -5.19 -2.23
C PRO A 59 -3.22 -4.79 -3.68
N ASP A 60 -3.29 -5.75 -4.60
CA ASP A 60 -3.46 -5.56 -6.04
C ASP A 60 -4.92 -5.50 -6.49
N ILE A 61 -5.89 -5.75 -5.60
CA ILE A 61 -7.32 -5.81 -5.96
C ILE A 61 -7.84 -4.47 -6.50
N ASN A 62 -7.34 -3.36 -5.96
CA ASN A 62 -7.73 -2.03 -6.40
C ASN A 62 -6.68 -0.97 -6.02
N LYS A 63 -6.36 -0.08 -6.97
CA LYS A 63 -5.46 1.07 -6.75
C LYS A 63 -5.92 2.00 -5.61
N ALA A 64 -7.20 1.95 -5.25
CA ALA A 64 -7.77 2.63 -4.11
C ALA A 64 -7.01 2.36 -2.81
N ASN A 65 -6.39 1.17 -2.67
CA ASN A 65 -5.55 0.82 -1.52
C ASN A 65 -4.44 1.84 -1.31
N PHE A 66 -3.80 2.28 -2.39
CA PHE A 66 -2.68 3.22 -2.33
C PHE A 66 -3.18 4.67 -2.22
N ILE A 67 -4.20 5.04 -3.00
CA ILE A 67 -4.75 6.41 -3.02
C ILE A 67 -5.36 6.79 -1.66
N TYR A 68 -6.19 5.92 -1.08
CA TYR A 68 -6.81 6.21 0.22
C TYR A 68 -5.89 5.84 1.37
N GLY A 69 -5.03 4.82 1.23
CA GLY A 69 -4.04 4.48 2.24
C GLY A 69 -3.08 5.62 2.53
N GLU A 70 -2.62 6.33 1.50
CA GLU A 70 -1.81 7.54 1.68
C GLU A 70 -2.54 8.60 2.53
N ARG A 71 -3.82 8.86 2.24
CA ARG A 71 -4.63 9.85 2.99
C ARG A 71 -4.87 9.41 4.43
N ILE A 72 -5.17 8.13 4.63
CA ILE A 72 -5.41 7.54 5.94
C ILE A 72 -4.14 7.62 6.79
N LEU A 73 -2.99 7.23 6.24
CA LEU A 73 -1.71 7.30 6.97
C LEU A 73 -1.29 8.74 7.24
N LYS A 74 -1.50 9.68 6.31
CA LYS A 74 -1.25 11.11 6.56
C LYS A 74 -2.09 11.65 7.72
N ASP A 75 -3.36 11.28 7.82
CA ASP A 75 -4.22 11.63 8.97
C ASP A 75 -3.71 11.02 10.28
N LYS A 76 -3.26 9.76 10.26
CA LYS A 76 -2.63 9.12 11.44
C LYS A 76 -1.34 9.83 11.86
N ILE A 77 -0.49 10.23 10.91
CA ILE A 77 0.76 10.98 11.16
C ILE A 77 0.45 12.34 11.80
N GLU A 78 -0.57 13.05 11.31
CA GLU A 78 -0.99 14.35 11.85
C GLU A 78 -1.50 14.25 13.30
N LYS A 79 -2.22 13.16 13.62
CA LYS A 79 -2.85 12.93 14.92
C LYS A 79 -1.98 12.18 15.93
N SER A 80 -0.76 11.81 15.58
CA SER A 80 0.14 11.04 16.44
C SER A 80 1.41 11.80 16.79
N SER A 81 2.16 11.29 17.76
CA SER A 81 3.47 11.82 18.15
C SER A 81 4.41 10.70 18.58
N GLY A 82 5.70 11.01 18.70
CA GLY A 82 6.72 10.05 19.13
C GLY A 82 6.77 8.80 18.25
N ALA A 83 6.92 7.64 18.89
CA ALA A 83 7.11 6.36 18.20
C ALA A 83 5.94 5.97 17.28
N ASP A 84 4.71 6.34 17.63
CA ASP A 84 3.54 6.04 16.81
C ASP A 84 3.60 6.82 15.49
N LYS A 85 3.97 8.10 15.55
CA LYS A 85 4.14 8.93 14.36
C LYS A 85 5.23 8.37 13.44
N ASP A 86 6.38 8.02 14.01
CA ASP A 86 7.48 7.41 13.26
C ASP A 86 7.07 6.08 12.62
N GLY A 87 6.23 5.28 13.30
CA GLY A 87 5.64 4.07 12.77
C GLY A 87 4.78 4.33 11.55
N TYR A 88 3.85 5.29 11.62
CA TYR A 88 2.99 5.62 10.48
C TYR A 88 3.74 6.23 9.30
N ILE A 89 4.82 6.98 9.54
CA ILE A 89 5.69 7.48 8.46
C ILE A 89 6.38 6.32 7.75
N LYS A 90 6.91 5.33 8.49
CA LYS A 90 7.50 4.12 7.91
C LYS A 90 6.47 3.31 7.13
N ASP A 91 5.26 3.16 7.65
CA ASP A 91 4.16 2.50 6.93
C ASP A 91 3.84 3.23 5.62
N LEU A 92 3.89 4.57 5.60
CA LEU A 92 3.63 5.35 4.39
C LEU A 92 4.76 5.25 3.36
N VAL A 93 6.02 5.20 3.81
CA VAL A 93 7.16 4.90 2.93
C VAL A 93 6.98 3.52 2.28
N ALA A 94 6.61 2.51 3.06
CA ALA A 94 6.36 1.16 2.55
C ALA A 94 5.16 1.11 1.58
N LEU A 95 4.13 1.94 1.83
CA LEU A 95 2.99 2.08 0.93
C LEU A 95 3.42 2.60 -0.44
N TYR A 96 4.32 3.59 -0.51
CA TYR A 96 4.84 4.08 -1.79
C TYR A 96 5.69 3.03 -2.53
N ASP A 97 6.48 2.24 -1.82
CA ASP A 97 7.22 1.13 -2.44
C ASP A 97 6.28 0.07 -3.02
N ASN A 98 5.23 -0.29 -2.26
CA ASN A 98 4.22 -1.23 -2.72
C ASN A 98 3.36 -0.66 -3.87
N SER A 99 3.09 0.64 -3.91
CA SER A 99 2.31 1.24 -4.99
C SER A 99 3.04 1.10 -6.34
N SER A 100 4.37 1.27 -6.35
CA SER A 100 5.19 0.99 -7.54
C SER A 100 5.19 -0.48 -7.91
N LYS A 101 5.28 -1.38 -6.92
CA LYS A 101 5.25 -2.83 -7.14
C LYS A 101 3.97 -3.30 -7.82
N TYR A 102 2.81 -2.87 -7.33
CA TYR A 102 1.51 -3.38 -7.82
C TYR A 102 0.94 -2.54 -8.97
N TYR A 103 1.26 -1.25 -9.05
CA TYR A 103 0.70 -0.31 -10.02
C TYR A 103 1.78 0.55 -10.71
N PRO A 104 2.83 -0.05 -11.31
CA PRO A 104 4.02 0.65 -11.80
C PRO A 104 3.73 1.69 -12.90
N LYS A 105 2.64 1.50 -13.67
CA LYS A 105 2.23 2.46 -14.72
C LYS A 105 1.72 3.80 -14.16
N LYS A 106 1.32 3.83 -12.88
CA LYS A 106 0.78 5.02 -12.20
C LYS A 106 1.74 5.55 -11.15
N TYR A 107 2.50 4.66 -10.51
CA TYR A 107 3.49 4.96 -9.50
C TYR A 107 4.88 4.70 -10.08
N THR A 108 5.30 5.62 -10.95
CA THR A 108 6.59 5.55 -11.63
C THR A 108 7.74 5.82 -10.64
N PRO A 109 9.00 5.48 -10.99
CA PRO A 109 10.14 5.71 -10.12
C PRO A 109 10.25 7.16 -9.63
N ALA A 110 10.07 8.14 -10.51
CA ALA A 110 10.11 9.55 -10.12
C ALA A 110 9.00 9.92 -9.14
N VAL A 111 7.76 9.50 -9.41
CA VAL A 111 6.61 9.81 -8.53
C VAL A 111 6.86 9.27 -7.12
N VAL A 112 7.23 7.99 -7.01
CA VAL A 112 7.44 7.32 -5.72
C VAL A 112 8.68 7.86 -5.00
N GLY A 113 9.77 8.10 -5.73
CA GLY A 113 10.98 8.68 -5.15
C GLY A 113 10.75 10.09 -4.59
N ILE A 114 10.02 10.92 -5.34
CA ILE A 114 9.61 12.25 -4.89
C ILE A 114 8.73 12.18 -3.65
N ASP A 115 7.68 11.35 -3.65
CA ASP A 115 6.74 11.25 -2.53
C ASP A 115 7.44 10.80 -1.25
N LYS A 116 8.41 9.87 -1.37
CA LYS A 116 9.26 9.43 -0.25
C LYS A 116 10.18 10.55 0.25
N ALA A 117 10.89 11.24 -0.65
CA ALA A 117 11.83 12.29 -0.28
C ALA A 117 11.12 13.46 0.41
N LEU A 118 9.98 13.91 -0.13
CA LEU A 118 9.19 14.97 0.47
C LEU A 118 8.64 14.57 1.84
N LEU A 119 8.16 13.33 1.99
CA LEU A 119 7.67 12.83 3.28
C LEU A 119 8.78 12.82 4.35
N MET A 120 9.97 12.35 4.00
CA MET A 120 11.11 12.29 4.92
C MET A 120 11.60 13.70 5.29
N TYR A 121 11.65 14.61 4.31
CA TYR A 121 11.99 16.01 4.55
C TYR A 121 11.00 16.71 5.49
N GLU A 122 9.70 16.60 5.23
CA GLU A 122 8.63 17.21 6.04
C GLU A 122 8.66 16.75 7.50
N ASN A 123 9.06 15.50 7.74
CA ASN A 123 9.10 14.90 9.06
C ASN A 123 10.49 14.87 9.68
N LYS A 124 11.50 15.50 9.05
CA LYS A 124 12.88 15.56 9.54
C LYS A 124 13.48 14.16 9.80
N MET A 125 13.19 13.20 8.92
CA MET A 125 13.60 11.80 9.03
C MET A 125 14.73 11.40 8.07
N GLY A 126 15.48 12.37 7.56
CA GLY A 126 16.67 12.16 6.73
C GLY A 126 17.56 13.39 6.76
N SER A 127 18.85 13.19 6.51
CA SER A 127 19.81 14.25 6.27
C SER A 127 19.60 14.90 4.89
N ASP A 128 20.08 16.13 4.71
CA ASP A 128 20.00 16.84 3.43
C ASP A 128 20.62 16.02 2.28
N THR A 129 21.71 15.30 2.55
CA THR A 129 22.35 14.39 1.58
C THR A 129 21.46 13.22 1.22
N GLU A 130 20.84 12.55 2.20
CA GLU A 130 19.92 11.44 1.92
C GLU A 130 18.71 11.89 1.10
N ILE A 131 18.14 13.07 1.42
CA ILE A 131 17.02 13.63 0.66
C ILE A 131 17.44 13.98 -0.76
N TYR A 132 18.60 14.62 -0.94
CA TYR A 132 19.15 14.93 -2.25
C TYR A 132 19.38 13.65 -3.07
N ASP A 133 20.01 12.62 -2.50
CA ASP A 133 20.31 11.36 -3.20
C ASP A 133 19.02 10.65 -3.65
N MET A 134 17.96 10.71 -2.83
CA MET A 134 16.65 10.19 -3.21
C MET A 134 16.04 10.93 -4.40
N LEU A 135 16.12 12.27 -4.42
CA LEU A 135 15.62 13.11 -5.50
C LEU A 135 16.46 12.96 -6.77
N GLN A 136 17.79 12.90 -6.64
CA GLN A 136 18.73 12.64 -7.72
C GLN A 136 18.43 11.31 -8.39
N LYS A 137 18.28 10.23 -7.61
CA LYS A 137 17.91 8.92 -8.14
C LYS A 137 16.56 8.95 -8.86
N ALA A 138 15.56 9.61 -8.29
CA ALA A 138 14.24 9.76 -8.89
C ALA A 138 14.30 10.51 -10.24
N PHE A 139 15.14 11.54 -10.33
CA PHE A 139 15.39 12.29 -11.55
C PHE A 139 16.12 11.45 -12.61
N ASP A 140 17.18 10.72 -12.22
CA ASP A 140 17.97 9.91 -13.14
C ASP A 140 17.18 8.74 -13.72
N GLU A 141 16.35 8.08 -12.91
CA GLU A 141 15.57 6.92 -13.32
C GLU A 141 14.36 7.31 -14.19
N ASP A 142 13.76 8.48 -13.98
CA ASP A 142 12.51 8.88 -14.64
C ASP A 142 12.36 10.41 -14.78
N PRO A 143 13.24 11.08 -15.56
CA PRO A 143 13.26 12.54 -15.67
C PRO A 143 11.97 13.09 -16.31
N GLY A 144 11.29 12.28 -17.14
CA GLY A 144 10.05 12.65 -17.80
C GLY A 144 8.86 12.85 -16.85
N ASN A 145 8.88 12.20 -15.68
CA ASN A 145 7.85 12.35 -14.65
C ASN A 145 8.33 13.14 -13.42
N PHE A 146 9.60 13.55 -13.37
CA PHE A 146 10.14 14.42 -12.32
C PHE A 146 9.67 15.88 -12.52
N LYS A 147 8.40 16.15 -12.16
CA LYS A 147 7.73 17.44 -12.42
C LYS A 147 7.10 18.08 -11.18
N ASN A 148 7.28 17.48 -10.01
CA ASN A 148 6.68 18.01 -8.78
C ASN A 148 7.38 19.32 -8.39
N PRO A 149 6.66 20.46 -8.28
CA PRO A 149 7.29 21.76 -8.00
C PRO A 149 8.03 21.80 -6.67
N ARG A 150 7.56 21.06 -5.65
CA ARG A 150 8.23 21.00 -4.35
C ARG A 150 9.52 20.20 -4.41
N ALA A 151 9.52 19.10 -5.16
CA ALA A 151 10.74 18.33 -5.40
C ALA A 151 11.76 19.15 -6.19
N LEU A 152 11.34 19.85 -7.24
CA LEU A 152 12.20 20.74 -8.04
C LEU A 152 12.80 21.91 -7.25
N TYR A 153 12.11 22.36 -6.20
CA TYR A 153 12.64 23.40 -5.30
C TYR A 153 13.62 22.83 -4.28
N LEU A 154 13.41 21.58 -3.85
CA LEU A 154 14.21 20.91 -2.83
C LEU A 154 15.48 20.24 -3.40
N TYR A 155 15.42 19.81 -4.66
CA TYR A 155 16.52 19.23 -5.44
C TYR A 155 17.43 20.32 -6.01
#